data_AF-A0A444QC32-F1
#
_entry.id   AF-A0A444QC32-F1
#
_cell.length_a   1.000
_cell.length_b   1.000
_cell.length_c   1.000
_cell.angle_alpha   90.00
_cell.angle_beta   90.00
_cell.angle_gamma   90.00
#
_symmetry.space_group_name_H-M   'P 1'
#
loop_
_entity.id
_entity.type
_entity.pdbx_description
1 polymer ?
#
loop_
_entity_poly.entity_id
_entity_poly.type
_entity_poly.pdbx_seq_one_letter_code
_entity_poly.pdbx_strand_id
1 'polypeptide(L)'
;MLAVSVAAFSPKGLLDRGFTVLGLRTVRVVPSGDLDLVVALRAVLDRLATPELASGERLSITLPDQQITTVWTGISPPRSGWLPVGSLPSGTLADHARRGAVEVAKAVPTAAGDHIVHSVRLAVWTRSVEGRDDIPAGAAFAADAFGFLADPHEEVPVFVNGPWVRLSPHRGHILARRGVI
;
A
#
# COMPACT_ATOMS: atom_id res chain seq x y z
N MET A 1 4.26 13.26 14.26
CA MET A 1 4.70 12.50 13.06
C MET A 1 3.63 12.65 12.00
N LEU A 2 4.03 12.68 10.73
CA LEU A 2 3.12 12.69 9.59
C LEU A 2 2.96 11.28 9.06
N ALA A 3 1.73 10.82 8.88
CA ALA A 3 1.42 9.57 8.19
C ALA A 3 1.20 9.87 6.70
N VAL A 4 1.96 9.20 5.83
CA VAL A 4 1.86 9.35 4.37
C VAL A 4 1.40 8.02 3.80
N SER A 5 0.27 8.02 3.12
CA SER A 5 -0.33 6.80 2.56
C SER A 5 -0.51 6.90 1.06
N VAL A 6 -0.39 5.76 0.36
CA VAL A 6 -0.67 5.63 -1.07
C VAL A 6 -1.43 4.34 -1.33
N ALA A 7 -2.43 4.37 -2.20
CA ALA A 7 -3.16 3.16 -2.59
C ALA A 7 -2.36 2.37 -3.65
N ALA A 8 -2.07 1.10 -3.37
CA ALA A 8 -1.64 0.14 -4.38
C ALA A 8 -2.85 -0.45 -5.12
N PHE A 9 -3.91 -0.74 -4.35
CA PHE A 9 -5.19 -1.23 -4.85
C PHE A 9 -6.32 -0.47 -4.17
N SER A 10 -7.29 -0.04 -4.96
CA SER A 10 -8.53 0.54 -4.46
C SER A 10 -9.67 0.26 -5.45
N PRO A 11 -10.90 0.05 -4.97
CA PRO A 11 -12.08 -0.02 -5.82
C PRO A 11 -12.17 1.20 -6.76
N LYS A 12 -12.51 0.96 -8.02
CA LYS A 12 -12.66 2.01 -9.04
C LYS A 12 -14.07 2.64 -9.09
N GLY A 13 -15.02 2.14 -8.30
CA GLY A 13 -16.38 2.68 -8.24
C GLY A 13 -17.26 1.94 -7.23
N LEU A 14 -18.53 2.36 -7.11
CA LEU A 14 -19.48 1.86 -6.10
C LEU A 14 -19.77 0.36 -6.20
N LEU A 15 -19.75 -0.18 -7.43
CA LEU A 15 -20.02 -1.60 -7.70
C LEU A 15 -18.74 -2.46 -7.72
N ASP A 16 -17.56 -1.83 -7.61
CA ASP A 16 -16.29 -2.55 -7.57
C ASP A 16 -16.14 -3.17 -6.18
N ARG A 17 -16.32 -4.50 -6.11
CA ARG A 17 -16.10 -5.30 -4.89
C ARG A 17 -14.61 -5.56 -4.61
N GLY A 18 -13.74 -4.81 -5.25
CA GLY A 18 -12.30 -4.86 -5.05
C GLY A 18 -11.91 -4.64 -3.58
N PHE A 19 -10.68 -5.02 -3.28
CA PHE A 19 -10.06 -4.88 -1.98
C PHE A 19 -9.24 -3.58 -1.94
N THR A 20 -9.00 -3.06 -0.74
CA THR A 20 -8.15 -1.88 -0.55
C THR A 20 -6.80 -2.31 0.00
N VAL A 21 -5.71 -1.86 -0.62
CA VAL A 21 -4.35 -2.02 -0.10
C VAL A 21 -3.64 -0.68 -0.16
N LEU A 22 -3.16 -0.24 0.99
CA LEU A 22 -2.45 1.01 1.17
C LEU A 22 -1.02 0.73 1.63
N GLY A 23 -0.05 1.43 1.05
CA GLY A 23 1.28 1.59 1.64
C GLY A 23 1.27 2.79 2.57
N LEU A 24 1.86 2.66 3.76
CA LEU A 24 1.95 3.69 4.79
C LEU A 24 3.41 3.87 5.21
N ARG A 25 3.85 5.12 5.31
CA ARG A 25 5.08 5.51 6.02
C ARG A 25 4.78 6.60 7.03
N THR A 26 5.57 6.63 8.10
CA THR A 26 5.54 7.73 9.07
C THR A 26 6.82 8.54 8.94
N VAL A 27 6.70 9.85 8.81
CA VAL A 27 7.82 10.78 8.70
C VAL A 27 7.82 11.71 9.90
N ARG A 28 9.01 12.02 10.42
CA ARG A 28 9.15 13.07 11.43
C ARG A 28 9.06 14.42 10.74
N VAL A 29 8.13 15.25 11.18
CA VAL A 29 7.93 16.61 10.68
C VAL A 29 8.00 17.59 11.84
N VAL A 30 8.40 18.83 11.55
CA VAL A 30 8.24 19.93 12.50
C VAL A 30 6.73 20.17 12.66
N PRO A 31 6.19 20.28 13.89
CA PRO A 31 4.78 20.55 14.09
C PRO A 31 4.36 21.87 13.41
N SER A 32 3.39 21.83 12.51
CA SER A 32 2.91 23.00 11.76
C SER A 32 1.38 23.12 11.71
N GLY A 33 0.69 22.62 12.74
CA GLY A 33 -0.78 22.53 12.79
C GLY A 33 -1.31 21.19 12.27
N ASP A 34 -2.63 21.12 12.12
CA ASP A 34 -3.31 19.93 11.59
C ASP A 34 -3.12 19.84 10.06
N LEU A 35 -2.77 18.65 9.59
CA LEU A 35 -2.52 18.38 8.18
C LEU A 35 -3.29 17.14 7.74
N ASP A 36 -4.27 17.34 6.88
CA ASP A 36 -5.03 16.29 6.20
C ASP A 36 -5.23 16.69 4.74
N LEU A 37 -4.41 16.12 3.85
CA LEU A 37 -4.38 16.48 2.44
C LEU A 37 -4.26 15.23 1.57
N VAL A 38 -4.98 15.26 0.46
CA VAL A 38 -4.91 14.25 -0.59
C VAL A 38 -4.43 14.93 -1.86
N VAL A 39 -3.23 14.59 -2.29
CA VAL A 39 -2.57 15.22 -3.44
C VAL A 39 -2.15 14.17 -4.46
N ALA A 40 -1.95 14.60 -5.70
CA ALA A 40 -1.38 13.73 -6.72
C ALA A 40 0.05 13.32 -6.34
N LEU A 41 0.37 12.02 -6.45
CA LEU A 41 1.71 11.50 -6.16
C LEU A 41 2.80 12.24 -6.95
N ARG A 42 2.54 12.59 -8.22
CA ARG A 42 3.51 13.32 -9.05
C ARG A 42 3.82 14.71 -8.48
N ALA A 43 2.82 15.43 -7.99
CA ALA A 43 3.05 16.74 -7.38
C ALA A 43 4.01 16.67 -6.16
N VAL A 44 4.00 15.56 -5.42
CA VAL A 44 4.94 15.31 -4.31
C VAL A 44 6.31 14.91 -4.85
N LEU A 45 6.37 13.98 -5.82
CA LEU A 45 7.63 13.52 -6.40
C LEU A 45 8.43 14.65 -7.06
N ASP A 46 7.76 15.55 -7.79
CA ASP A 46 8.41 16.68 -8.45
C ASP A 46 9.10 17.60 -7.44
N ARG A 47 8.47 17.83 -6.28
CA ARG A 47 9.03 18.63 -5.18
C ARG A 47 10.17 17.93 -4.47
N LEU A 48 10.10 16.60 -4.33
CA LEU A 48 11.19 15.80 -3.78
C LEU A 48 12.43 15.77 -4.69
N ALA A 49 12.22 15.92 -6.01
CA ALA A 49 13.31 15.98 -6.99
C ALA A 49 14.07 17.33 -6.95
N THR A 50 13.41 18.40 -6.51
CA THR A 50 14.02 19.73 -6.32
C THR A 50 13.90 20.18 -4.86
N PRO A 51 14.61 19.53 -3.93
CA PRO A 51 14.45 19.78 -2.51
C PRO A 51 14.92 21.19 -2.14
N GLU A 52 14.06 21.96 -1.47
CA GLU A 52 14.51 23.17 -0.77
C GLU A 52 15.13 22.74 0.56
N LEU A 53 16.45 22.93 0.67
CA LEU A 53 17.15 22.69 1.92
C LEU A 53 16.93 23.89 2.83
N ALA A 54 16.19 23.68 3.93
CA ALA A 54 16.14 24.67 5.00
C ALA A 54 17.51 24.76 5.69
N SER A 55 17.79 25.87 6.38
CA SER A 55 19.02 26.02 7.16
C SER A 55 19.18 24.85 8.15
N GLY A 56 20.22 24.03 7.92
CA GLY A 56 20.54 22.82 8.68
C GLY A 56 19.72 21.60 8.26
N GLU A 57 20.28 20.72 7.41
CA GLU A 57 19.89 19.33 7.06
C GLU A 57 18.40 18.94 6.94
N ARG A 58 17.48 19.90 6.96
CA ARG A 58 16.04 19.66 6.96
C ARG A 58 15.50 19.89 5.56
N LEU A 59 14.80 18.88 5.06
CA LEU A 59 14.05 18.98 3.82
C LEU A 59 12.79 19.83 4.05
N SER A 60 12.69 20.95 3.36
CA SER A 60 11.46 21.74 3.25
C SER A 60 10.69 21.31 1.99
N ILE A 61 9.39 21.07 2.15
CA ILE A 61 8.50 20.74 1.03
C ILE A 61 7.28 21.63 1.13
N THR A 62 7.09 22.50 0.13
CA THR A 62 5.85 23.25 -0.04
C THR A 62 4.73 22.30 -0.46
N LEU A 63 3.66 22.21 0.31
CA LEU A 63 2.54 21.31 0.01
C LEU A 63 1.88 21.68 -1.33
N PRO A 64 1.44 20.72 -2.15
CA PRO A 64 0.69 21.02 -3.37
C PRO A 64 -0.68 21.65 -3.06
N ASP A 65 -1.04 22.70 -3.79
CA ASP A 65 -2.35 23.36 -3.64
C ASP A 65 -3.51 22.52 -4.20
N GLN A 66 -3.23 21.71 -5.22
CA GLN A 66 -4.24 20.87 -5.86
C GLN A 66 -4.52 19.61 -5.05
N GLN A 67 -5.67 19.64 -4.40
CA GLN A 67 -6.25 18.46 -3.76
C GLN A 67 -7.04 17.64 -4.77
N ILE A 68 -6.95 16.31 -4.67
CA ILE A 68 -7.72 15.38 -5.49
C ILE A 68 -8.69 14.60 -4.61
N THR A 69 -9.85 14.26 -5.16
CA THR A 69 -10.79 13.33 -4.51
C THR A 69 -10.63 11.95 -5.12
N THR A 70 -10.55 10.93 -4.27
CA THR A 70 -10.44 9.53 -4.71
C THR A 70 -11.14 8.62 -3.70
N VAL A 71 -11.71 7.51 -4.17
CA VAL A 71 -12.63 6.67 -3.37
C VAL A 71 -11.96 6.11 -2.11
N TRP A 72 -10.65 5.83 -2.14
CA TRP A 72 -9.96 5.23 -1.01
C TRP A 72 -9.74 6.18 0.17
N THR A 73 -9.85 7.50 0.01
CA THR A 73 -9.62 8.45 1.12
C THR A 73 -10.70 8.38 2.18
N GLY A 74 -11.91 7.92 1.82
CA GLY A 74 -12.96 7.57 2.78
C GLY A 74 -12.74 6.21 3.49
N ILE A 75 -11.77 5.41 3.04
CA ILE A 75 -11.45 4.08 3.58
C ILE A 75 -10.22 4.21 4.49
N SER A 76 -10.46 4.66 5.72
CA SER A 76 -9.38 4.88 6.69
C SER A 76 -9.06 3.62 7.49
N PRO A 77 -7.78 3.21 7.57
CA PRO A 77 -7.35 2.14 8.46
C PRO A 77 -7.45 2.59 9.93
N PRO A 78 -7.71 1.67 10.88
CA PRO A 78 -7.70 1.98 12.30
C PRO A 78 -6.34 2.52 12.75
N ARG A 79 -6.35 3.58 13.58
CA ARG A 79 -5.10 4.15 14.14
C ARG A 79 -4.55 3.34 15.32
N SER A 80 -5.40 2.62 16.03
CA SER A 80 -5.07 1.82 17.22
C SER A 80 -5.85 0.51 17.23
N GLY A 81 -5.68 -0.32 18.26
CA GLY A 81 -6.41 -1.59 18.41
C GLY A 81 -5.91 -2.73 17.53
N TRP A 82 -4.69 -2.63 17.01
CA TRP A 82 -4.04 -3.68 16.22
C TRP A 82 -3.57 -4.82 17.12
N LEU A 83 -4.02 -6.04 16.84
CA LEU A 83 -3.65 -7.25 17.57
C LEU A 83 -2.58 -8.02 16.79
N PRO A 84 -1.45 -8.42 17.40
CA PRO A 84 -0.44 -9.22 16.73
C PRO A 84 -0.95 -10.64 16.47
N VAL A 85 -0.69 -11.16 15.28
CA VAL A 85 -1.11 -12.52 14.84
C VAL A 85 0.05 -13.36 14.29
N GLY A 86 1.29 -12.94 14.58
CA GLY A 86 2.51 -13.62 14.16
C GLY A 86 3.32 -12.80 13.16
N SER A 87 4.28 -13.45 12.51
CA SER A 87 5.15 -12.87 11.47
C SER A 87 5.26 -13.81 10.28
N LEU A 88 5.91 -13.35 9.22
CA LEU A 88 6.37 -14.18 8.12
C LEU A 88 7.64 -13.59 7.51
N PRO A 89 8.53 -14.43 6.95
CA PRO A 89 9.72 -13.94 6.27
C PRO A 89 9.37 -13.02 5.10
N SER A 90 10.07 -11.91 4.99
CA SER A 90 10.03 -10.98 3.87
C SER A 90 10.28 -11.68 2.53
N GLY A 91 11.20 -12.66 2.50
CA GLY A 91 11.45 -13.49 1.33
C GLY A 91 10.21 -14.25 0.85
N THR A 92 9.42 -14.82 1.77
CA THR A 92 8.17 -15.52 1.45
C THR A 92 7.14 -14.58 0.83
N LEU A 93 6.99 -13.37 1.37
CA LEU A 93 6.11 -12.34 0.79
C LEU A 93 6.57 -11.95 -0.63
N ALA A 94 7.87 -11.76 -0.83
CA ALA A 94 8.44 -11.39 -2.12
C ALA A 94 8.28 -12.51 -3.17
N ASP A 95 8.43 -13.77 -2.77
CA ASP A 95 8.17 -14.93 -3.63
C ASP A 95 6.71 -14.99 -4.08
N HIS A 96 5.76 -14.76 -3.16
CA HIS A 96 4.34 -14.70 -3.50
C HIS A 96 4.02 -13.54 -4.46
N ALA A 97 4.59 -12.36 -4.23
CA ALA A 97 4.45 -11.21 -5.12
C ALA A 97 4.92 -11.54 -6.55
N ARG A 98 6.12 -12.13 -6.68
CA ARG A 98 6.70 -12.52 -7.98
C ARG A 98 5.88 -13.60 -8.68
N ARG A 99 5.48 -14.66 -7.97
CA ARG A 99 4.64 -15.74 -8.53
C ARG A 99 3.32 -15.18 -9.08
N GLY A 100 2.64 -14.34 -8.30
CA GLY A 100 1.40 -13.71 -8.75
C GLY A 100 1.61 -12.76 -9.94
N ALA A 101 2.74 -12.04 -10.00
CA ALA A 101 3.01 -11.12 -11.10
C ALA A 101 3.23 -11.89 -12.42
N VAL A 102 3.95 -13.02 -12.35
CA VAL A 102 4.10 -13.93 -13.48
C VAL A 102 2.76 -14.52 -13.92
N GLU A 103 1.89 -14.86 -12.99
CA GLU A 103 0.55 -15.37 -13.30
C GLU A 103 -0.32 -14.31 -14.00
N VAL A 104 -0.35 -13.08 -13.48
CA VAL A 104 -1.03 -11.95 -14.15
C VAL A 104 -0.48 -11.75 -15.55
N ALA A 105 0.84 -11.75 -15.73
CA ALA A 105 1.48 -11.55 -17.03
C ALA A 105 1.09 -12.65 -18.04
N LYS A 106 0.94 -13.90 -17.59
CA LYS A 106 0.50 -15.02 -18.44
C LYS A 106 -0.99 -14.98 -18.76
N ALA A 107 -1.81 -14.46 -17.84
CA ALA A 107 -3.27 -14.48 -17.95
C ALA A 107 -3.84 -13.28 -18.72
N VAL A 108 -3.08 -12.19 -18.88
CA VAL A 108 -3.52 -11.00 -19.63
C VAL A 108 -3.27 -11.19 -21.14
N PRO A 109 -4.31 -11.19 -21.99
CA PRO A 109 -4.14 -11.21 -23.45
C PRO A 109 -3.41 -9.98 -23.98
N THR A 110 -2.63 -10.14 -25.06
CA THR A 110 -1.83 -9.07 -25.69
C THR A 110 -2.65 -7.85 -26.15
N ALA A 111 -3.94 -8.05 -26.47
CA ALA A 111 -4.87 -7.00 -26.90
C ALA A 111 -6.06 -6.81 -25.92
N ALA A 112 -5.82 -7.03 -24.62
CA ALA A 112 -6.86 -6.89 -23.62
C ALA A 112 -7.16 -5.41 -23.30
N GLY A 113 -8.44 -5.03 -23.28
CA GLY A 113 -8.86 -3.74 -22.74
C GLY A 113 -8.69 -3.65 -21.22
N ASP A 114 -8.63 -2.42 -20.70
CA ASP A 114 -8.36 -2.11 -19.28
C ASP A 114 -9.23 -2.88 -18.28
N HIS A 115 -10.49 -3.17 -18.64
CA HIS A 115 -11.41 -3.93 -17.80
C HIS A 115 -10.96 -5.40 -17.60
N ILE A 116 -10.48 -6.04 -18.66
CA ILE A 116 -9.99 -7.43 -18.59
C ILE A 116 -8.72 -7.48 -17.75
N VAL A 117 -7.79 -6.56 -17.96
CA VAL A 117 -6.56 -6.44 -17.16
C VAL A 117 -6.87 -6.23 -15.68
N HIS A 118 -7.82 -5.35 -15.38
CA HIS A 118 -8.28 -5.10 -14.01
C HIS A 118 -8.87 -6.36 -13.38
N SER A 119 -9.74 -7.06 -14.09
CA SER A 119 -10.39 -8.28 -13.60
C SER A 119 -9.40 -9.42 -13.31
N VAL A 120 -8.42 -9.63 -14.20
CA VAL A 120 -7.35 -10.63 -14.00
C VAL A 120 -6.51 -10.29 -12.77
N ARG A 121 -6.11 -9.02 -12.63
CA ARG A 121 -5.37 -8.55 -11.45
C ARG A 121 -6.18 -8.75 -10.17
N LEU A 122 -7.45 -8.37 -10.16
CA LEU A 122 -8.31 -8.60 -8.99
C LEU A 122 -8.35 -10.07 -8.62
N ALA A 123 -8.59 -10.97 -9.57
CA ALA A 123 -8.67 -12.41 -9.33
C ALA A 123 -7.38 -12.99 -8.74
N VAL A 124 -6.21 -12.54 -9.20
CA VAL A 124 -4.91 -13.01 -8.67
C VAL A 124 -4.65 -12.45 -7.28
N TRP A 125 -4.89 -11.15 -7.08
CA TRP A 125 -4.47 -10.43 -5.89
C TRP A 125 -5.43 -10.49 -4.69
N THR A 126 -6.68 -10.91 -4.90
CA THR A 126 -7.61 -11.19 -3.79
C THR A 126 -7.35 -12.51 -3.07
N ARG A 127 -6.68 -13.47 -3.72
CA ARG A 127 -6.33 -14.75 -3.11
C ARG A 127 -5.40 -14.56 -1.92
N SER A 128 -5.44 -15.47 -0.96
CA SER A 128 -4.55 -15.43 0.20
C SER A 128 -3.12 -15.83 -0.15
N VAL A 129 -2.18 -15.34 0.65
CA VAL A 129 -0.82 -15.87 0.75
C VAL A 129 -0.90 -17.30 1.29
N GLU A 130 -0.10 -18.19 0.74
CA GLU A 130 -0.13 -19.61 1.11
C GLU A 130 0.23 -19.80 2.59
N GLY A 131 -0.60 -20.54 3.32
CA GLY A 131 -0.47 -20.70 4.78
C GLY A 131 -0.89 -19.48 5.61
N ARG A 132 -1.37 -18.39 4.98
CA ARG A 132 -1.81 -17.14 5.64
C ARG A 132 -3.10 -16.60 5.01
N ASP A 133 -4.21 -17.23 5.38
CA ASP A 133 -5.56 -16.85 4.90
C ASP A 133 -5.99 -15.43 5.27
N ASP A 134 -5.33 -14.84 6.27
CA ASP A 134 -5.53 -13.48 6.73
C ASP A 134 -4.86 -12.42 5.84
N ILE A 135 -3.93 -12.82 4.96
CA ILE A 135 -3.12 -11.90 4.14
C ILE A 135 -3.47 -12.08 2.65
N PRO A 136 -4.10 -11.09 1.99
CA PRO A 136 -4.28 -11.16 0.54
C PRO A 136 -2.95 -11.01 -0.19
N ALA A 137 -2.78 -11.71 -1.31
CA ALA A 137 -1.59 -11.67 -2.17
C ALA A 137 -1.29 -10.26 -2.68
N GLY A 138 -2.32 -9.43 -2.86
CA GLY A 138 -2.16 -8.01 -3.17
C GLY A 138 -1.41 -7.22 -2.10
N ALA A 139 -1.47 -7.62 -0.82
CA ALA A 139 -0.66 -7.01 0.23
C ALA A 139 0.83 -7.34 0.08
N ALA A 140 1.14 -8.60 -0.25
CA ALA A 140 2.51 -9.03 -0.55
C ALA A 140 3.06 -8.32 -1.80
N PHE A 141 2.25 -8.26 -2.86
CA PHE A 141 2.61 -7.52 -4.08
C PHE A 141 2.87 -6.04 -3.81
N ALA A 142 2.02 -5.37 -3.01
CA ALA A 142 2.23 -3.96 -2.67
C ALA A 142 3.50 -3.76 -1.83
N ALA A 143 3.79 -4.66 -0.90
CA ALA A 143 5.02 -4.61 -0.10
C ALA A 143 6.28 -4.69 -0.97
N ASP A 144 6.29 -5.62 -1.93
CA ASP A 144 7.37 -5.80 -2.91
C ASP A 144 7.49 -4.59 -3.85
N ALA A 145 6.38 -4.18 -4.48
CA ALA A 145 6.35 -3.07 -5.44
C ALA A 145 6.75 -1.71 -4.83
N PHE A 146 6.46 -1.48 -3.55
CA PHE A 146 6.91 -0.28 -2.83
C PHE A 146 8.34 -0.40 -2.26
N GLY A 147 9.01 -1.54 -2.48
CA GLY A 147 10.38 -1.77 -2.02
C GLY A 147 10.49 -1.86 -0.50
N PHE A 148 9.44 -2.34 0.16
CA PHE A 148 9.43 -2.51 1.62
C PHE A 148 10.09 -3.82 2.06
N LEU A 149 10.14 -4.83 1.17
CA LEU A 149 10.73 -6.15 1.39
C LEU A 149 12.21 -6.20 0.95
N ALA A 150 13.08 -5.45 1.62
CA ALA A 150 14.47 -5.27 1.17
C ALA A 150 15.43 -6.36 1.65
N ASP A 151 15.25 -6.85 2.87
CA ASP A 151 16.01 -7.97 3.42
C ASP A 151 15.13 -9.23 3.37
N PRO A 152 15.54 -10.31 2.68
CA PRO A 152 14.73 -11.53 2.61
C PRO A 152 14.62 -12.28 3.95
N HIS A 153 15.55 -12.04 4.88
CA HIS A 153 15.57 -12.67 6.20
C HIS A 153 14.83 -11.87 7.27
N GLU A 154 14.32 -10.69 6.92
CA GLU A 154 13.49 -9.89 7.80
C GLU A 154 12.19 -10.64 8.14
N GLU A 155 11.92 -10.83 9.43
CA GLU A 155 10.62 -11.26 9.91
C GLU A 155 9.64 -10.08 9.90
N VAL A 156 8.61 -10.16 9.05
CA VAL A 156 7.60 -9.11 8.89
C VAL A 156 6.47 -9.35 9.88
N PRO A 157 6.27 -8.50 10.91
CA PRO A 157 5.18 -8.67 11.86
C PRO A 157 3.82 -8.39 11.22
N VAL A 158 2.83 -9.18 11.60
CA VAL A 158 1.46 -9.09 11.10
C VAL A 158 0.51 -8.75 12.24
N PHE A 159 -0.38 -7.80 11.97
CA PHE A 159 -1.42 -7.39 12.89
C PHE A 159 -2.78 -7.39 12.22
N VAL A 160 -3.83 -7.55 13.01
CA VAL A 160 -5.22 -7.47 12.53
C VAL A 160 -6.03 -6.47 13.35
N ASN A 161 -7.02 -5.86 12.70
CA ASN A 161 -8.08 -5.10 13.36
C ASN A 161 -9.36 -5.19 12.50
N GLY A 162 -10.30 -6.04 12.92
CA GLY A 162 -11.52 -6.32 12.17
C GLY A 162 -11.23 -6.81 10.74
N PRO A 163 -11.71 -6.11 9.69
CA PRO A 163 -11.46 -6.50 8.30
C PRO A 163 -10.03 -6.16 7.83
N TRP A 164 -9.23 -5.47 8.64
CA TRP A 164 -7.90 -5.03 8.26
C TRP A 164 -6.81 -6.00 8.71
N VAL A 165 -5.81 -6.16 7.85
CA VAL A 165 -4.52 -6.76 8.14
C VAL A 165 -3.41 -5.73 7.87
N ARG A 166 -2.38 -5.72 8.72
CA ARG A 166 -1.21 -4.85 8.60
C ARG A 166 0.06 -5.68 8.57
N LEU A 167 0.81 -5.58 7.48
CA LEU A 167 2.20 -6.05 7.39
C LEU A 167 3.11 -4.89 7.80
N SER A 168 4.11 -5.15 8.65
CA SER A 168 4.95 -4.08 9.22
C SER A 168 6.45 -4.26 9.00
N PRO A 169 6.94 -4.31 7.74
CA PRO A 169 8.37 -4.30 7.49
C PRO A 169 9.05 -3.01 7.97
N HIS A 170 10.37 -3.00 8.10
CA HIS A 170 11.13 -1.86 8.62
C HIS A 170 10.99 -0.60 7.76
N ARG A 171 10.79 -0.77 6.45
CA ARG A 171 10.73 0.32 5.47
C ARG A 171 9.34 0.96 5.32
N GLY A 172 8.33 0.47 6.03
CA GLY A 172 6.97 0.99 5.98
C GLY A 172 5.93 -0.07 6.32
N HIS A 173 4.66 0.26 6.21
CA HIS A 173 3.58 -0.67 6.52
C HIS A 173 2.68 -0.88 5.30
N ILE A 174 2.17 -2.09 5.13
CA ILE A 174 1.08 -2.36 4.19
C ILE A 174 -0.19 -2.60 4.99
N LEU A 175 -1.27 -1.91 4.62
CA LEU A 175 -2.59 -2.00 5.23
C LEU A 175 -3.54 -2.54 4.18
N ALA A 176 -4.05 -3.75 4.37
CA ALA A 176 -5.02 -4.34 3.47
C ALA A 176 -6.36 -4.52 4.17
N ARG A 177 -7.44 -4.05 3.53
CA ARG A 177 -8.81 -4.28 3.96
C ARG A 177 -9.37 -5.43 3.13
N ARG A 178 -9.74 -6.51 3.80
CA ARG A 178 -10.44 -7.63 3.17
C ARG A 178 -11.81 -7.16 2.69
N GLY A 179 -12.18 -7.54 1.47
CA GLY A 179 -13.54 -7.36 0.97
C GLY A 179 -14.50 -8.22 1.78
N VAL A 180 -15.74 -7.77 1.94
CA VAL A 180 -16.82 -8.66 2.40
C VAL A 180 -17.16 -9.55 1.21
N ILE A 181 -16.97 -10.87 1.37
CA ILE A 181 -17.38 -11.87 0.37
C ILE A 181 -18.91 -11.90 0.32
#